data_AF-A0A6I5C978-F1
#
_entry.id   AF-A0A6I5C978-F1
#
_cell.length_a   1.000
_cell.length_b   1.000
_cell.length_c   1.000
_cell.angle_alpha   90.00
_cell.angle_beta   90.00
_cell.angle_gamma   90.00
#
_symmetry.space_group_name_H-M   'P 1'
#
loop_
_entity.id
_entity.type
_entity.pdbx_description
1 polymer ?
#
loop_
_entity_poly.entity_id
_entity_poly.type
_entity_poly.pdbx_seq_one_letter_code
_entity_poly.pdbx_strand_id
1 'polypeptide(L)'
;MRAWVPDEPLDLGLVLGPLRRGPGDPTFRAMPDGSVWRASRTPLGPGTLRVFVRGGQVCGQAWGPGAEWLLAQLPELLGAADEPAAFAPR
;
A
#
# COMPACT_ATOMS: atom_id res chain seq x y z
N MET A 1 2.82 -13.58 -1.78
CA MET A 1 2.15 -12.85 -0.69
C MET A 1 3.21 -12.41 0.31
N ARG A 2 3.07 -11.22 0.91
CA ARG A 2 3.96 -10.73 1.97
C ARG A 2 3.12 -10.26 3.16
N ALA A 3 3.61 -10.48 4.38
CA ALA A 3 3.08 -9.87 5.58
C ALA A 3 4.15 -8.97 6.20
N TRP A 4 3.72 -7.87 6.80
CA TRP A 4 4.55 -6.89 7.50
C TRP A 4 3.77 -6.32 8.68
N VAL A 5 4.47 -6.05 9.78
CA VAL A 5 3.91 -5.45 10.99
C VAL A 5 4.43 -4.02 11.08
N PRO A 6 3.55 -3.00 11.04
CA PRO A 6 3.96 -1.64 11.28
C PRO A 6 4.32 -1.44 12.76
N ASP A 7 5.25 -0.53 13.05
CA ASP A 7 5.64 -0.19 14.42
C ASP A 7 4.52 0.54 15.19
N GLU A 8 3.65 1.25 14.46
CA GLU A 8 2.49 1.98 14.98
C GLU A 8 1.19 1.53 14.27
N PRO A 9 0.00 1.71 14.87
CA PRO A 9 -1.26 1.42 14.21
C PRO A 9 -1.41 2.15 12.86
N LEU A 10 -1.75 1.40 11.81
CA LEU A 10 -1.82 1.91 10.44
C LEU A 10 -3.25 1.83 9.89
N ASP A 11 -3.79 2.96 9.44
CA ASP A 11 -5.05 3.02 8.70
C ASP A 11 -4.77 3.03 7.19
N LEU A 12 -5.16 1.96 6.48
CA LEU A 12 -4.93 1.83 5.04
C LEU A 12 -5.65 2.90 4.22
N GLY A 13 -6.81 3.36 4.66
CA GLY A 13 -7.58 4.40 3.98
C GLY A 13 -6.88 5.75 4.05
N LEU A 14 -6.35 6.11 5.23
CA LEU A 14 -5.58 7.33 5.42
C LEU A 14 -4.23 7.29 4.70
N VAL A 15 -3.55 6.15 4.71
CA VAL A 15 -2.20 6.00 4.13
C VAL A 15 -2.26 5.88 2.60
N LEU A 16 -3.14 5.03 2.06
CA LEU A 16 -3.20 4.78 0.62
C LEU A 16 -4.19 5.70 -0.11
N GLY A 17 -5.17 6.28 0.58
CA GLY A 17 -6.17 7.17 0.01
C GLY A 17 -5.59 8.34 -0.80
N PRO A 18 -4.56 9.05 -0.31
CA PRO A 18 -3.89 10.12 -1.06
C PRO A 18 -3.31 9.71 -2.41
N LEU A 19 -3.08 8.40 -2.64
CA LEU A 19 -2.53 7.89 -3.90
C LEU A 19 -3.59 7.74 -5.01
N ARG A 20 -4.88 7.90 -4.70
CA ARG A 20 -5.99 7.80 -5.65
C ARG A 20 -6.07 9.07 -6.52
N ARG A 21 -6.12 8.90 -7.84
CA ARG A 21 -6.30 9.98 -8.81
C ARG A 21 -7.77 10.32 -9.04
N GLY A 22 -8.43 10.79 -7.98
CA GLY A 22 -9.84 11.19 -8.01
C GLY A 22 -10.85 10.02 -7.99
N PRO A 23 -12.16 10.32 -7.96
CA PRO A 23 -13.19 9.30 -7.72
C PRO A 23 -13.29 8.25 -8.84
N GLY A 24 -12.90 8.58 -10.07
CA GLY A 24 -12.95 7.67 -11.22
C GLY A 24 -11.67 6.88 -11.48
N ASP A 25 -10.68 6.89 -10.59
CA ASP A 25 -9.38 6.23 -10.82
C ASP A 25 -9.55 4.72 -11.10
N PRO A 26 -9.28 4.24 -12.33
CA PRO A 26 -9.44 2.84 -12.67
C PRO A 26 -8.33 1.96 -12.07
N THR A 27 -7.26 2.58 -11.59
CA THR A 27 -6.08 1.90 -11.02
C THR A 27 -6.14 1.78 -9.50
N PHE A 28 -7.21 2.26 -8.85
CA PHE A 28 -7.36 2.24 -7.40
C PHE A 28 -8.77 1.83 -6.98
N ARG A 29 -8.89 0.91 -6.03
CA ARG A 29 -10.19 0.56 -5.43
C ARG A 29 -10.05 0.25 -3.95
N ALA A 30 -10.72 1.04 -3.11
CA ALA A 30 -10.98 0.67 -1.72
C ALA A 30 -12.22 -0.22 -1.67
N MET A 31 -12.15 -1.30 -0.88
CA MET A 31 -13.20 -2.30 -0.75
C MET A 31 -13.90 -2.18 0.61
N PRO A 32 -15.15 -2.64 0.74
CA PRO A 32 -15.87 -2.59 2.02
C PRO A 32 -15.20 -3.36 3.17
N ASP A 33 -14.33 -4.33 2.85
CA ASP A 33 -13.53 -5.09 3.83
C ASP A 33 -12.28 -4.34 4.31
N GLY A 34 -12.13 -3.06 3.94
CA GLY A 34 -10.95 -2.24 4.24
C GLY A 34 -9.73 -2.54 3.38
N SER A 35 -9.82 -3.51 2.44
CA SER A 35 -8.71 -3.78 1.52
C SER A 35 -8.62 -2.73 0.42
N VAL A 36 -7.40 -2.47 -0.04
CA VAL A 36 -7.11 -1.53 -1.11
C VAL A 36 -6.44 -2.26 -2.26
N TRP A 37 -6.98 -2.09 -3.46
CA TRP A 37 -6.40 -2.58 -4.71
C TRP A 37 -5.75 -1.45 -5.48
N ARG A 38 -4.55 -1.70 -6.00
CA ARG A 38 -3.80 -0.77 -6.83
C ARG A 38 -3.18 -1.48 -8.03
N ALA A 39 -3.38 -0.94 -9.22
CA ALA A 39 -2.58 -1.29 -10.40
C ALA A 39 -1.44 -0.27 -10.54
N SER A 40 -0.25 -0.73 -10.88
CA SER A 40 0.94 0.12 -10.99
C SER A 40 1.86 -0.36 -12.10
N ARG A 41 2.56 0.59 -12.73
CA ARG A 41 3.74 0.27 -13.54
C ARG A 41 4.94 0.20 -12.60
N THR A 42 5.69 -0.89 -12.67
CA THR A 42 6.93 -1.08 -11.91
C THR A 42 8.11 -1.18 -12.86
N PRO A 43 9.36 -1.06 -12.38
CA PRO A 43 10.55 -1.35 -13.18
C PRO A 43 10.56 -2.76 -13.79
N LEU A 44 9.87 -3.73 -13.18
CA LEU A 44 9.79 -5.12 -13.65
C LEU A 44 8.52 -5.40 -14.48
N GLY A 45 7.80 -4.34 -14.89
CA GLY A 45 6.56 -4.43 -15.66
C GLY A 45 5.31 -4.09 -14.84
N PRO A 46 4.11 -4.21 -15.43
CA PRO A 46 2.87 -3.89 -14.73
C PRO A 46 2.59 -4.91 -13.62
N GLY A 47 1.94 -4.45 -12.55
CA GLY A 47 1.47 -5.34 -11.50
C GLY A 47 0.23 -4.79 -10.80
N THR A 48 -0.53 -5.71 -10.24
CA THR A 48 -1.68 -5.40 -9.37
C THR A 48 -1.31 -5.81 -7.95
N LEU A 49 -1.63 -4.97 -6.97
CA LEU A 49 -1.41 -5.20 -5.54
C LEU A 49 -2.74 -5.06 -4.80
N ARG A 50 -3.07 -6.03 -3.95
CA ARG A 50 -4.09 -5.92 -2.91
C ARG A 50 -3.38 -5.80 -1.56
N VAL A 51 -3.74 -4.78 -0.79
CA VAL A 51 -3.29 -4.57 0.59
C VAL A 51 -4.48 -4.73 1.53
N PHE A 52 -4.31 -5.48 2.61
CA PHE A 52 -5.37 -5.72 3.61
C PHE A 52 -4.76 -6.03 4.97
N VAL A 53 -5.54 -5.88 6.04
CA VAL A 53 -5.10 -6.21 7.41
C VAL A 53 -5.64 -7.57 7.81
N ARG A 54 -4.80 -8.41 8.44
CA ARG A 54 -5.19 -9.68 9.02
C ARG A 54 -4.40 -9.92 10.31
N GLY A 55 -5.11 -10.09 11.44
CA GLY A 55 -4.47 -10.39 12.73
C GLY A 55 -3.45 -9.33 13.16
N GLY A 56 -3.74 -8.05 12.92
CA GLY A 56 -2.83 -6.93 13.23
C GLY A 56 -1.68 -6.72 12.25
N GLN A 57 -1.53 -7.58 11.23
CA GLN A 57 -0.49 -7.48 10.22
C GLN A 57 -1.05 -6.91 8.92
N VAL A 58 -0.25 -6.11 8.23
CA VAL A 58 -0.56 -5.68 6.86
C VAL A 58 -0.07 -6.74 5.88
N CYS A 59 -0.95 -7.17 5.01
CA CYS A 59 -0.72 -8.23 4.03
C CYS A 59 -0.82 -7.68 2.60
N GLY A 60 0.17 -8.00 1.78
CA GLY A 60 0.20 -7.76 0.34
C GLY A 60 0.02 -9.04 -0.47
N GLN A 61 -0.90 -9.02 -1.42
CA GLN A 61 -1.00 -10.01 -2.50
C GLN A 61 -0.82 -9.29 -3.83
N ALA A 62 0.03 -9.83 -4.72
CA ALA A 62 0.34 -9.18 -5.98
C ALA A 62 0.33 -10.15 -7.16
N TRP A 63 0.06 -9.62 -8.35
CA TRP A 63 -0.06 -10.35 -9.61
C TRP A 63 0.61 -9.60 -10.76
N GLY A 64 1.00 -10.35 -11.79
CA GLY A 64 1.65 -9.82 -13.00
C GLY A 64 3.17 -9.75 -12.89
N PRO A 65 3.87 -9.31 -13.96
CA PRO A 65 5.33 -9.24 -14.02
C PRO A 65 5.98 -8.44 -12.88
N GLY A 66 5.32 -7.37 -12.42
CA GLY A 66 5.81 -6.52 -11.33
C GLY A 66 5.47 -7.01 -9.91
N ALA A 67 4.91 -8.21 -9.74
CA ALA A 67 4.36 -8.66 -8.46
C ALA A 67 5.39 -8.71 -7.33
N GLU A 68 6.55 -9.32 -7.58
CA GLU A 68 7.61 -9.44 -6.56
C GLU A 68 8.15 -8.08 -6.14
N TRP A 69 8.32 -7.16 -7.09
CA TRP A 69 8.72 -5.79 -6.81
C TRP A 69 7.68 -5.06 -5.94
N LEU A 70 6.39 -5.18 -6.26
CA LEU A 70 5.32 -4.56 -5.45
C LEU A 70 5.30 -5.10 -4.02
N LEU A 71 5.52 -6.40 -3.84
CA LEU A 71 5.60 -7.00 -2.51
C LEU A 71 6.85 -6.53 -1.77
N ALA A 72 7.99 -6.41 -2.44
CA ALA A 72 9.25 -5.90 -1.86
C ALA A 72 9.11 -4.44 -1.40
N GLN A 73 8.38 -3.61 -2.14
CA GLN A 73 8.14 -2.20 -1.80
C GLN A 73 7.00 -1.96 -0.81
N LEU A 74 6.27 -3.00 -0.36
CA LEU A 74 5.09 -2.83 0.48
C LEU A 74 5.34 -2.01 1.76
N PRO A 75 6.39 -2.26 2.58
CA PRO A 75 6.63 -1.46 3.77
C PRO A 75 6.91 0.01 3.47
N GLU A 76 7.76 0.29 2.46
CA GLU A 76 8.07 1.66 2.06
C GLU A 76 6.84 2.40 1.54
N LEU A 77 5.98 1.72 0.77
CA LEU A 77 4.69 2.27 0.33
C LEU A 77 3.78 2.67 1.51
N LEU A 78 3.94 2.02 2.66
CA LEU A 78 3.15 2.25 3.86
C LEU A 78 3.89 3.13 4.88
N GLY A 79 4.97 3.81 4.46
CA GLY A 79 5.67 4.79 5.29
C GLY A 79 6.67 4.18 6.28
N ALA A 80 7.13 2.93 6.10
CA ALA A 80 8.09 2.31 7.01
C ALA A 80 9.44 3.05 7.13
N ALA A 81 9.74 3.97 6.20
CA ALA A 81 10.92 4.82 6.22
C ALA A 81 10.61 6.29 6.57
N ASP A 82 9.36 6.60 6.94
CA ASP A 82 8.97 7.95 7.32
C ASP A 82 9.50 8.27 8.73
N GLU A 83 9.92 9.53 8.93
CA GLU A 83 10.34 10.05 10.24
C GLU A 83 9.40 11.21 10.65
N PRO A 84 8.20 10.94 11.20
CA PRO A 84 7.22 11.98 11.53
C PRO A 84 7.77 13.06 12.48
N ALA A 85 8.67 12.66 13.40
CA ALA A 85 9.29 13.57 14.37
C ALA A 85 10.19 14.64 13.72
N ALA A 86 10.66 14.43 12.49
CA ALA A 86 11.45 15.42 11.76
C ALA A 86 10.58 16.59 11.25
N PHE A 87 9.26 16.42 11.17
CA PHE A 87 8.32 17.48 10.78
C PHE A 87 7.94 18.34 11.99
N ALA A 88 8.80 19.30 12.35
CA ALA A 88 8.50 20.29 13.38
C ALA A 88 7.71 21.49 12.79
N PRO A 89 6.53 21.85 13.36
CA PRO A 89 5.82 23.05 12.95
C PRO A 89 6.65 24.30 13.26
N ARG A 90 6.58 25.29 12.37
CA ARG A 90 7.20 26.61 12.53
C ARG A 90 6.12 27.68 12.58
#